data_AF-A0A1C0S7Q3-F1
#
_entry.id   AF-A0A1C0S7Q3-F1
#
_cell.length_a   1.000
_cell.length_b   1.000
_cell.length_c   1.000
_cell.angle_alpha   90.00
_cell.angle_beta   90.00
_cell.angle_gamma   90.00
#
_symmetry.space_group_name_H-M   'P 1'
#
loop_
_entity.id
_entity.type
_entity.pdbx_description
1 polymer ?
#
loop_
_entity_poly.entity_id
_entity_poly.type
_entity_poly.pdbx_seq_one_letter_code
_entity_poly.pdbx_strand_id
1 'polypeptide(L)'
;MADQLKWFRRHEAVHMLKRNTQLILSGVIESASPFRESALIELSINSYELNKYCENVGMPISGAHDLTGPGVSSVADLIKRFRNAYAHTSTTEIKNFEQNAGRMSMNVFSGKVNGIAFGDTVLGCPYEDDIGINFGAYVILVARHLCFAHNHAAKILTADGEGSPHEQIALFNHPALSAPGLN
;
A
#
# COMPACT_ATOMS: atom_id res chain seq x y z
N MET A 1 8.81 -17.15 25.87
CA MET A 1 9.58 -16.40 24.84
C MET A 1 8.78 -16.26 23.54
N ALA A 2 8.15 -17.31 23.02
CA ALA A 2 7.28 -17.23 21.84
C ALA A 2 6.10 -16.25 22.01
N ASP A 3 5.44 -16.26 23.17
CA ASP A 3 4.29 -15.37 23.44
C ASP A 3 4.69 -13.89 23.53
N GLN A 4 5.87 -13.60 24.06
CA GLN A 4 6.41 -12.24 24.10
C GLN A 4 6.69 -11.73 22.67
N LEU A 5 7.33 -12.55 21.83
CA LEU A 5 7.57 -12.18 20.43
C LEU A 5 6.26 -11.99 19.65
N LYS A 6 5.26 -12.83 19.90
CA LYS A 6 3.91 -12.66 19.32
C LYS A 6 3.28 -11.33 19.76
N TRP A 7 3.36 -11.00 21.04
CA TRP A 7 2.86 -9.74 21.60
C TRP A 7 3.55 -8.51 20.98
N PHE A 8 4.88 -8.51 20.89
CA PHE A 8 5.65 -7.40 20.29
C PHE A 8 5.24 -7.15 18.83
N ARG A 9 5.22 -8.21 18.00
CA ARG A 9 4.85 -8.10 16.58
C ARG A 9 3.42 -7.58 16.39
N ARG A 10 2.50 -8.00 17.25
CA ARG A 10 1.12 -7.51 17.26
C ARG A 10 1.08 -6.01 17.59
N HIS A 11 1.80 -5.59 18.61
CA HIS A 11 1.84 -4.17 19.01
C HIS A 11 2.41 -3.27 17.90
N GLU A 12 3.49 -3.70 17.25
CA GLU A 12 4.05 -3.01 16.08
C GLU A 12 3.03 -2.92 14.94
N ALA A 13 2.33 -4.02 14.63
CA ALA A 13 1.32 -4.02 13.58
C ALA A 13 0.14 -3.07 13.90
N VAL A 14 -0.30 -2.98 15.16
CA VAL A 14 -1.32 -2.01 15.58
C VAL A 14 -0.82 -0.58 15.41
N HIS A 15 0.43 -0.30 15.77
CA HIS A 15 1.03 1.03 15.58
C HIS A 15 1.09 1.41 14.09
N MET A 16 1.56 0.48 13.24
CA MET A 16 1.62 0.67 11.78
C MET A 16 0.23 0.91 11.18
N LEU A 17 -0.80 0.18 11.63
CA LEU A 17 -2.18 0.44 11.22
C LEU A 17 -2.63 1.85 11.60
N LYS A 18 -2.50 2.24 12.88
CA LYS A 18 -2.88 3.58 13.36
C LYS A 18 -2.18 4.66 12.52
N ARG A 19 -0.89 4.46 12.23
CA ARG A 19 -0.11 5.40 11.43
C ARG A 19 -0.57 5.46 9.97
N ASN A 20 -0.84 4.32 9.34
CA ASN A 20 -1.39 4.28 7.98
C ASN A 20 -2.75 4.98 7.91
N THR A 21 -3.63 4.79 8.89
CA THR A 21 -4.91 5.49 8.94
C THR A 21 -4.70 7.01 9.02
N GLN A 22 -3.76 7.48 9.86
CA GLN A 22 -3.45 8.91 9.93
C GLN A 22 -2.95 9.47 8.59
N LEU A 23 -2.04 8.76 7.91
CA LEU A 23 -1.51 9.18 6.62
C LEU A 23 -2.60 9.24 5.56
N ILE A 24 -3.41 8.19 5.44
CA ILE A 24 -4.50 8.11 4.45
C ILE A 24 -5.56 9.19 4.72
N LEU A 25 -6.00 9.35 5.97
CA LEU A 25 -7.05 10.32 6.32
C LEU A 25 -6.58 11.77 6.35
N SER A 26 -5.27 12.03 6.39
CA SER A 26 -4.74 13.38 6.43
C SER A 26 -4.94 14.19 5.14
N GLY A 27 -5.28 13.53 4.02
CA GLY A 27 -5.33 14.18 2.72
C GLY A 27 -3.96 14.48 2.10
N VAL A 28 -2.86 14.03 2.72
CA VAL A 28 -1.49 14.33 2.29
C VAL A 28 -1.15 13.70 0.94
N ILE A 29 -1.80 12.59 0.60
CA ILE A 29 -1.58 11.84 -0.65
C ILE A 29 -2.27 12.57 -1.81
N GLU A 30 -3.50 13.03 -1.58
CA GLU A 30 -4.39 13.74 -2.49
C GLU A 30 -3.88 15.15 -2.80
N SER A 31 -3.42 15.85 -1.76
CA SER A 31 -3.00 17.25 -1.86
C SER A 31 -1.61 17.40 -2.45
N ALA A 32 -1.31 18.54 -3.09
CA ALA A 32 0.02 18.93 -3.55
C ALA A 32 0.99 19.27 -2.38
N SER A 33 0.95 18.47 -1.32
CA SER A 33 1.74 18.64 -0.11
C SER A 33 3.23 18.34 -0.37
N PRO A 34 4.15 19.15 0.20
CA PRO A 34 5.57 18.83 0.17
C PRO A 34 5.92 17.56 0.95
N PHE A 35 5.00 17.07 1.81
CA PHE A 35 5.19 15.86 2.61
C PHE A 35 4.67 14.59 1.92
N ARG A 36 4.10 14.71 0.71
CA ARG A 36 3.46 13.59 0.02
C ARG A 36 4.40 12.41 -0.17
N GLU A 37 5.60 12.65 -0.68
CA GLU A 37 6.58 11.59 -0.93
C GLU A 37 6.99 10.89 0.38
N SER A 38 7.34 11.65 1.42
CA SER A 38 7.65 11.08 2.74
C SER A 38 6.49 10.25 3.32
N ALA A 39 5.25 10.72 3.17
CA ALA A 39 4.05 10.00 3.59
C ALA A 39 3.87 8.69 2.82
N LEU A 40 4.13 8.69 1.51
CA LEU A 40 4.03 7.50 0.67
C LEU A 40 5.15 6.48 0.95
N ILE A 41 6.35 6.95 1.26
CA ILE A 41 7.45 6.10 1.73
C ILE A 41 7.06 5.40 3.04
N GLU A 42 6.61 6.16 4.03
CA GLU A 42 6.18 5.62 5.32
C GLU A 42 5.02 4.63 5.16
N LEU A 43 4.01 4.99 4.36
CA LEU A 43 2.87 4.13 4.04
C LEU A 43 3.32 2.83 3.36
N SER A 44 4.29 2.89 2.44
CA SER A 44 4.83 1.71 1.74
C SER A 44 5.55 0.75 2.70
N ILE A 45 6.34 1.28 3.63
CA ILE A 45 7.08 0.51 4.62
C ILE A 45 6.09 -0.19 5.56
N ASN A 46 5.19 0.58 6.16
CA ASN A 46 4.19 0.04 7.07
C ASN A 46 3.29 -1.00 6.39
N SER A 47 2.85 -0.75 5.14
CA SER A 47 2.01 -1.70 4.41
C SER A 47 2.75 -3.01 4.12
N TYR A 48 4.04 -2.95 3.78
CA TYR A 48 4.85 -4.15 3.58
C TYR A 48 5.04 -4.95 4.89
N GLU A 49 5.31 -4.29 6.01
CA GLU A 49 5.45 -4.96 7.31
C GLU A 49 4.11 -5.57 7.78
N LEU A 50 2.98 -4.90 7.52
CA LEU A 50 1.65 -5.46 7.74
C LEU A 50 1.40 -6.71 6.89
N ASN A 51 1.85 -6.73 5.62
CA ASN A 51 1.79 -7.93 4.79
C ASN A 51 2.58 -9.08 5.44
N LYS A 52 3.78 -8.80 5.96
CA LYS A 52 4.59 -9.80 6.69
C LYS A 52 3.92 -10.29 7.96
N TYR A 53 3.26 -9.41 8.71
CA TYR A 53 2.45 -9.81 9.85
C TYR A 53 1.34 -10.79 9.42
N CYS A 54 0.58 -10.45 8.37
CA CYS A 54 -0.51 -11.28 7.84
C CYS A 54 -0.01 -12.65 7.36
N GLU A 55 1.12 -12.71 6.64
CA GLU A 55 1.78 -13.96 6.24
C GLU A 55 2.14 -14.83 7.47
N ASN A 56 2.75 -14.21 8.49
CA ASN A 56 3.21 -14.92 9.69
C ASN A 56 2.08 -15.54 10.51
N VAL A 57 0.87 -14.98 10.45
CA VAL A 57 -0.33 -15.54 11.11
C VAL A 57 -1.13 -16.45 10.17
N GLY A 58 -0.61 -16.77 8.99
CA GLY A 58 -1.22 -17.70 8.05
C GLY A 58 -2.39 -17.13 7.24
N MET A 59 -2.53 -15.81 7.18
CA MET A 59 -3.63 -15.12 6.49
C MET A 59 -3.09 -14.09 5.48
N PRO A 60 -2.33 -14.52 4.45
CA PRO A 60 -1.67 -13.61 3.51
C PRO A 60 -2.68 -12.76 2.72
N ILE A 61 -2.22 -11.59 2.27
CA ILE A 61 -2.99 -10.70 1.39
C ILE A 61 -2.88 -11.20 -0.04
N SER A 62 -3.93 -11.85 -0.54
CA SER A 62 -3.94 -12.54 -1.84
C SER A 62 -4.78 -11.85 -2.93
N GLY A 63 -5.21 -10.60 -2.72
CA GLY A 63 -6.01 -9.87 -3.69
C GLY A 63 -5.29 -9.77 -5.05
N ALA A 64 -6.03 -10.02 -6.14
CA ALA A 64 -5.52 -9.98 -7.52
C ALA A 64 -6.11 -8.82 -8.35
N HIS A 65 -6.77 -7.87 -7.70
CA HIS A 65 -7.47 -6.79 -8.37
C HIS A 65 -6.48 -5.76 -8.93
N ASP A 66 -6.63 -5.43 -10.20
CA ASP A 66 -5.98 -4.28 -10.84
C ASP A 66 -4.46 -4.26 -10.72
N LEU A 67 -3.85 -5.45 -10.78
CA LEU A 67 -2.41 -5.61 -10.75
C LEU A 67 -1.82 -5.14 -12.07
N THR A 68 -0.79 -4.30 -11.99
CA THR A 68 -0.09 -3.77 -13.16
C THR A 68 1.38 -4.13 -13.10
N GLY A 69 2.00 -4.26 -14.27
CA GLY A 69 3.42 -4.52 -14.43
C GLY A 69 3.83 -6.01 -14.42
N PRO A 70 5.02 -6.33 -14.92
CA PRO A 70 5.45 -7.71 -15.14
C PRO A 70 5.72 -8.45 -13.83
N GLY A 71 5.26 -9.69 -13.74
CA GLY A 71 5.58 -10.59 -12.61
C GLY A 71 4.98 -10.15 -11.27
N VAL A 72 3.85 -9.45 -11.28
CA VAL A 72 3.03 -9.17 -10.10
C VAL A 72 1.90 -10.18 -10.04
N SER A 73 1.87 -11.00 -8.98
CA SER A 73 0.85 -12.04 -8.77
C SER A 73 -0.16 -11.69 -7.69
N SER A 74 0.10 -10.69 -6.85
CA SER A 74 -0.77 -10.30 -5.74
C SER A 74 -0.57 -8.83 -5.36
N VAL A 75 -1.53 -8.28 -4.62
CA VAL A 75 -1.40 -6.96 -3.97
C VAL A 75 -0.18 -6.94 -3.02
N ALA A 76 0.10 -8.04 -2.33
CA ALA A 76 1.27 -8.14 -1.47
C ALA A 76 2.60 -8.01 -2.26
N ASP A 77 2.69 -8.63 -3.42
CA ASP A 77 3.85 -8.49 -4.33
C ASP A 77 3.98 -7.06 -4.85
N LEU A 78 2.86 -6.44 -5.21
CA LEU A 78 2.84 -5.06 -5.70
C LEU A 78 3.32 -4.08 -4.62
N ILE A 79 2.85 -4.23 -3.37
CA ILE A 79 3.29 -3.42 -2.22
C ILE A 79 4.78 -3.63 -1.93
N LYS A 80 5.27 -4.88 -2.00
CA LYS A 80 6.70 -5.18 -1.85
C LYS A 80 7.54 -4.45 -2.89
N ARG A 81 7.12 -4.49 -4.16
CA ARG A 81 7.81 -3.79 -5.26
C ARG A 81 7.75 -2.27 -5.07
N PHE A 82 6.57 -1.74 -4.71
CA PHE A 82 6.38 -0.33 -4.39
C PHE A 82 7.36 0.12 -3.29
N ARG A 83 7.38 -0.56 -2.15
CA ARG A 83 8.31 -0.29 -1.04
C ARG A 83 9.78 -0.41 -1.44
N ASN A 84 10.16 -1.44 -2.20
CA ASN A 84 11.54 -1.60 -2.67
C ASN A 84 11.98 -0.43 -3.56
N ALA A 85 11.08 0.05 -4.42
CA ALA A 85 11.35 1.12 -5.35
C ALA A 85 11.72 2.45 -4.65
N TYR A 86 11.17 2.71 -3.45
CA TYR A 86 11.52 3.89 -2.64
C TYR A 86 12.61 3.64 -1.60
N ALA A 87 12.53 2.53 -0.88
CA ALA A 87 13.36 2.29 0.29
C ALA A 87 14.71 1.64 -0.05
N HIS A 88 14.86 1.07 -1.25
CA HIS A 88 16.05 0.30 -1.61
C HIS A 88 16.56 0.62 -3.01
N THR A 89 17.15 1.81 -3.15
CA THR A 89 17.83 2.31 -4.35
C THR A 89 18.98 1.42 -4.87
N SER A 90 19.35 0.35 -4.14
CA SER A 90 20.43 -0.57 -4.46
C SER A 90 20.00 -2.04 -4.71
N THR A 91 18.70 -2.34 -4.72
CA THR A 91 18.19 -3.69 -5.05
C THR A 91 18.51 -4.07 -6.50
N THR A 92 18.75 -5.34 -6.79
CA THR A 92 18.98 -5.84 -8.17
C THR A 92 17.80 -5.55 -9.11
N GLU A 93 16.58 -5.47 -8.56
CA GLU A 93 15.37 -5.04 -9.28
C GLU A 93 15.48 -3.59 -9.78
N ILE A 94 16.23 -2.72 -9.09
CA ILE A 94 16.52 -1.33 -9.48
C ILE A 94 17.85 -1.19 -10.23
N LYS A 95 18.82 -2.09 -10.00
CA LYS A 95 20.14 -2.11 -10.67
C LYS A 95 20.10 -2.58 -12.12
N ASN A 96 19.00 -3.14 -12.61
CA ASN A 96 18.78 -3.39 -14.05
C ASN A 96 18.47 -2.07 -14.79
N PHE A 97 19.42 -1.16 -14.67
CA PHE A 97 19.39 0.27 -15.04
C PHE A 97 19.28 0.49 -16.55
N GLU A 98 19.69 -0.48 -17.36
CA GLU A 98 19.64 -0.42 -18.83
C GLU A 98 18.28 -0.81 -19.42
N GLN A 99 17.36 -1.38 -18.62
CA GLN A 99 16.01 -1.78 -19.08
C GLN A 99 14.87 -0.91 -18.50
N ASN A 100 15.13 -0.14 -17.44
CA ASN A 100 14.10 0.63 -16.71
C ASN A 100 14.49 2.11 -16.60
N ALA A 101 14.38 2.83 -17.72
CA ALA A 101 14.70 4.25 -17.82
C ALA A 101 14.14 5.08 -16.64
N GLY A 102 15.04 5.73 -15.89
CA GLY A 102 14.75 6.84 -14.99
C GLY A 102 14.57 6.45 -13.52
N ARG A 103 15.33 7.12 -12.64
CA ARG A 103 14.91 7.33 -11.24
C ARG A 103 13.44 7.71 -11.25
N MET A 104 12.63 6.99 -10.46
CA MET A 104 11.21 7.24 -10.29
C MET A 104 10.91 8.71 -10.05
N SER A 105 10.14 9.30 -10.97
CA SER A 105 9.26 10.39 -10.61
C SER A 105 8.00 9.77 -10.03
N MET A 106 7.66 10.14 -8.80
CA MET A 106 6.34 9.85 -8.25
C MET A 106 5.31 10.64 -9.04
N ASN A 107 4.68 9.98 -10.00
CA ASN A 107 3.55 10.58 -10.69
C ASN A 107 2.29 10.09 -10.00
N VAL A 108 1.50 11.06 -9.53
CA VAL A 108 0.26 10.84 -8.78
C VAL A 108 -0.89 11.28 -9.67
N PHE A 109 -1.83 10.38 -9.90
CA PHE A 109 -2.98 10.56 -10.78
C PHE A 109 -4.25 10.39 -9.96
N SER A 110 -4.95 11.50 -9.71
CA SER A 110 -6.21 11.49 -8.98
C SER A 110 -7.38 11.43 -9.97
N GLY A 111 -8.30 10.50 -9.76
CA GLY A 111 -9.43 10.26 -10.65
C GLY A 111 -9.00 9.62 -11.97
N LYS A 112 -9.97 9.34 -12.86
CA LYS A 112 -9.68 8.57 -14.07
C LYS A 112 -8.88 9.41 -15.06
N VAL A 113 -7.65 9.01 -15.32
CA VAL A 113 -6.77 9.71 -16.25
C VAL A 113 -5.71 8.79 -16.84
N ASN A 114 -5.48 8.91 -18.15
CA ASN A 114 -4.34 8.35 -18.86
C ASN A 114 -3.22 9.39 -18.85
N GLY A 115 -2.40 9.39 -17.80
CA GLY A 115 -1.47 10.48 -17.52
C GLY A 115 -0.21 10.46 -18.38
N ILE A 116 0.38 9.29 -18.60
CA ILE A 116 1.62 9.13 -19.36
C ILE A 116 1.42 7.99 -20.35
N ALA A 117 1.71 8.22 -21.63
CA ALA A 117 1.73 7.18 -22.65
C ALA A 117 3.12 7.10 -23.29
N PHE A 118 3.68 5.89 -23.35
CA PHE A 118 4.92 5.59 -24.08
C PHE A 118 4.79 4.26 -24.82
N GLY A 119 4.80 4.30 -26.15
CA GLY A 119 4.46 3.15 -26.98
C GLY A 119 3.06 2.62 -26.63
N ASP A 120 2.96 1.32 -26.38
CA ASP A 120 1.71 0.65 -25.99
C ASP A 120 1.44 0.71 -24.47
N THR A 121 2.30 1.36 -23.69
CA THR A 121 2.12 1.48 -22.24
C THR A 121 1.44 2.80 -21.90
N VAL A 122 0.32 2.70 -21.20
CA VAL A 122 -0.39 3.84 -20.63
C VAL A 122 -0.36 3.71 -19.12
N LEU A 123 0.24 4.69 -18.45
CA LEU A 123 0.26 4.79 -17.01
C LEU A 123 -0.67 5.93 -16.56
N GLY A 124 -1.34 5.73 -15.44
CA GLY A 124 -2.35 6.66 -14.94
C GLY A 124 -3.21 6.01 -13.87
N CYS A 125 -4.43 6.52 -13.70
CA CYS A 125 -5.43 5.90 -12.83
C CYS A 125 -6.65 5.53 -13.67
N PRO A 126 -7.08 4.25 -13.69
CA PRO A 126 -8.25 3.84 -14.47
C PRO A 126 -9.59 4.15 -13.78
N TYR A 127 -9.57 4.66 -12.55
CA TYR A 127 -10.73 4.78 -11.66
C TYR A 127 -10.99 6.22 -11.24
N GLU A 128 -12.27 6.65 -11.28
CA GLU A 128 -12.69 8.00 -10.89
C GLU A 128 -12.57 8.26 -9.38
N ASP A 129 -12.61 7.19 -8.59
CA ASP A 129 -12.64 7.20 -7.13
C ASP A 129 -11.31 6.80 -6.48
N ASP A 130 -10.22 6.78 -7.25
CA ASP A 130 -8.92 6.30 -6.79
C ASP A 130 -7.77 7.22 -7.17
N ILE A 131 -6.62 6.94 -6.58
CA ILE A 131 -5.36 7.60 -6.85
C ILE A 131 -4.36 6.54 -7.32
N GLY A 132 -3.90 6.69 -8.56
CA GLY A 132 -2.83 5.90 -9.13
C GLY A 132 -1.47 6.52 -8.85
N ILE A 133 -0.55 5.74 -8.30
CA ILE A 133 0.84 6.14 -8.07
C ILE A 133 1.72 5.26 -8.94
N ASN A 134 2.39 5.88 -9.92
CA ASN A 134 3.23 5.14 -10.84
C ASN A 134 4.65 5.02 -10.30
N PHE A 135 5.25 3.86 -10.51
CA PHE A 135 6.63 3.56 -10.18
C PHE A 135 7.21 2.59 -11.21
N GLY A 136 8.09 3.09 -12.09
CA GLY A 136 8.54 2.31 -13.26
C GLY A 136 7.36 1.91 -14.15
N ALA A 137 7.23 0.62 -14.47
CA ALA A 137 6.12 0.06 -15.26
C ALA A 137 4.91 -0.37 -14.41
N TYR A 138 4.90 -0.02 -13.12
CA TYR A 138 3.87 -0.42 -12.16
C TYR A 138 3.04 0.78 -11.73
N VAL A 139 1.79 0.52 -11.36
CA VAL A 139 0.84 1.45 -10.77
C VAL A 139 0.29 0.81 -9.51
N ILE A 140 0.42 1.50 -8.37
CA ILE A 140 -0.28 1.14 -7.14
C ILE A 140 -1.47 2.09 -6.95
N LEU A 141 -2.62 1.52 -6.65
CA LEU A 141 -3.87 2.23 -6.40
C LEU A 141 -4.07 2.37 -4.90
N VAL A 142 -4.32 3.59 -4.43
CA VAL A 142 -4.43 3.87 -3.00
C VAL A 142 -5.60 3.12 -2.39
N ALA A 143 -6.81 3.24 -2.97
CA ALA A 143 -7.98 2.58 -2.43
C ALA A 143 -7.95 1.06 -2.69
N ARG A 144 -7.65 0.66 -3.93
CA ARG A 144 -7.71 -0.75 -4.34
C ARG A 144 -6.57 -1.64 -3.87
N HIS A 145 -5.40 -1.09 -3.56
CA HIS A 145 -4.25 -1.88 -3.12
C HIS A 145 -3.85 -1.56 -1.68
N LEU A 146 -3.61 -0.28 -1.36
CA LEU A 146 -3.11 0.11 -0.04
C LEU A 146 -4.21 0.05 1.04
N CYS A 147 -5.39 0.61 0.78
CA CYS A 147 -6.52 0.52 1.71
C CYS A 147 -7.06 -0.91 1.79
N PHE A 148 -7.07 -1.67 0.68
CA PHE A 148 -7.38 -3.10 0.70
C PHE A 148 -6.47 -3.88 1.66
N ALA A 149 -5.15 -3.75 1.50
CA ALA A 149 -4.16 -4.40 2.37
C ALA A 149 -4.30 -3.95 3.84
N HIS A 150 -4.51 -2.64 4.06
CA HIS A 150 -4.76 -2.08 5.38
C HIS A 150 -5.99 -2.71 6.04
N ASN A 151 -7.12 -2.77 5.34
CA ASN A 151 -8.37 -3.32 5.87
C ASN A 151 -8.26 -4.82 6.14
N HIS A 152 -7.55 -5.55 5.28
CA HIS A 152 -7.27 -6.97 5.49
C HIS A 152 -6.47 -7.19 6.77
N ALA A 153 -5.37 -6.45 6.96
CA ALA A 153 -4.57 -6.52 8.17
C ALA A 153 -5.35 -6.09 9.43
N ALA A 154 -6.20 -5.06 9.31
CA ALA A 154 -7.07 -4.61 10.40
C ALA A 154 -8.04 -5.72 10.84
N LYS A 155 -8.73 -6.37 9.89
CA LYS A 155 -9.65 -7.49 10.18
C LYS A 155 -8.94 -8.62 10.94
N ILE A 156 -7.74 -8.98 10.52
CA ILE A 156 -6.93 -10.01 11.19
C ILE A 156 -6.58 -9.59 12.62
N LEU A 157 -6.12 -8.35 12.81
CA LEU A 157 -5.73 -7.85 14.13
C LEU A 157 -6.91 -7.76 15.10
N THR A 158 -8.08 -7.36 14.61
CA THR A 158 -9.33 -7.37 15.40
C THR A 158 -9.74 -8.80 15.76
N ALA A 159 -9.63 -9.76 14.83
CA ALA A 159 -9.97 -11.16 15.07
C ALA A 159 -9.00 -11.89 16.02
N ASP A 160 -7.72 -11.50 16.05
CA ASP A 160 -6.69 -12.10 16.92
C ASP A 160 -6.69 -11.56 18.38
N GLY A 161 -7.63 -10.67 18.74
CA GLY A 161 -8.09 -10.41 20.13
C GLY A 161 -7.07 -10.13 21.24
N GLU A 162 -6.90 -8.84 21.59
CA GLU A 162 -6.79 -8.27 22.96
C GLU A 162 -6.57 -6.74 22.81
N GLY A 163 -7.47 -5.92 23.36
CA GLY A 163 -7.50 -4.45 23.28
C GLY A 163 -8.92 -3.92 23.08
N SER A 164 -9.30 -2.82 23.76
CA SER A 164 -10.70 -2.40 23.85
C SER A 164 -11.34 -2.13 22.47
N PRO A 165 -12.60 -2.56 22.24
CA PRO A 165 -13.31 -2.36 20.98
C PRO A 165 -13.46 -0.88 20.56
N HIS A 166 -13.32 0.05 21.50
CA HIS A 166 -13.66 1.45 21.29
C HIS A 166 -12.58 2.25 20.54
N GLU A 167 -11.30 1.88 20.62
CA GLU A 167 -10.25 2.47 19.77
C GLU A 167 -10.09 1.75 18.42
N GLN A 168 -10.48 0.48 18.36
CA GLN A 168 -10.20 -0.42 17.24
C GLN A 168 -11.35 -0.55 16.23
N ILE A 169 -12.45 0.20 16.33
CA ILE A 169 -13.59 0.06 15.39
C ILE A 169 -13.89 1.38 14.66
N ALA A 170 -13.51 2.52 15.24
CA ALA A 170 -13.75 3.83 14.63
C ALA A 170 -12.71 4.22 13.55
N LEU A 171 -11.47 3.73 13.63
CA LEU A 171 -10.43 4.02 12.62
C LEU A 171 -10.55 3.19 11.32
N PHE A 172 -11.22 2.03 11.34
CA PHE A 172 -11.20 1.08 10.21
C PHE A 172 -12.48 1.07 9.35
N ASN A 173 -13.49 1.86 9.72
CA ASN A 173 -14.75 1.98 8.98
C ASN A 173 -14.89 3.34 8.27
N HIS A 174 -13.78 4.00 7.95
CA HIS A 174 -13.82 5.28 7.25
C HIS A 174 -14.16 5.07 5.76
N PRO A 175 -15.12 5.81 5.17
CA PRO A 175 -15.51 5.64 3.77
C PRO A 175 -14.35 5.77 2.78
N ALA A 176 -13.35 6.60 3.08
CA ALA A 176 -12.13 6.75 2.27
C ALA A 176 -11.23 5.49 2.25
N LEU A 177 -11.43 4.56 3.19
CA LEU A 177 -10.72 3.27 3.22
C LEU A 177 -11.50 2.18 2.48
N SER A 178 -12.73 2.44 2.03
CA SER A 178 -13.54 1.51 1.25
C SER A 178 -13.64 2.00 -0.20
N ALA A 179 -12.99 1.31 -1.13
CA ALA A 179 -13.24 1.57 -2.55
C ALA A 179 -14.61 0.98 -2.94
N PRO A 180 -15.47 1.73 -3.65
CA PRO A 180 -16.66 1.18 -4.30
C PRO A 180 -16.32 -0.06 -5.14
N GLY A 181 -16.96 -1.19 -4.83
CA GLY A 181 -16.86 -2.43 -5.65
C GLY A 181 -15.81 -3.47 -5.23
N LEU A 182 -15.16 -3.32 -4.07
CA LEU A 182 -14.20 -4.31 -3.52
C LEU A 182 -14.81 -5.29 -2.50
N ASN A 183 -16.10 -5.62 -2.62
CA ASN A 183 -16.77 -6.60 -1.75
C ASN A 183 -16.51 -8.04 -2.19
#